data_AF-F8X0J8-F1
#
_entry.id   AF-F8X0J8-F1
#
_cell.length_a   1.000
_cell.length_b   1.000
_cell.length_c   1.000
_cell.angle_alpha   90.00
_cell.angle_beta   90.00
_cell.angle_gamma   90.00
#
_symmetry.space_group_name_H-M   'P 1'
#
loop_
_entity.id
_entity.type
_entity.pdbx_description
1 polymer ?
#
loop_
_entity_poly.entity_id
_entity_poly.type
_entity_poly.pdbx_seq_one_letter_code
_entity_poly.pdbx_strand_id
1 'polypeptide(L)'
;MKTFELKGEARTDLGKKATKAFRKEDKIPAVIYGGDQTEAIAFTVTNSDVRKLIYTPEIFLVNLTIGKDSYKAILKDVQVHPVTDAILHLDFLHVFEGKPIVMDVPVILDGLAEGVKAGGKLSLDLRKIKVKALYDKIPEKVHVDVTSLALGKSIQVGELHFEGLELLNAKNAVVCRVQLTRAARGLAAKNG
;
A
#
# COMPACT_ATOMS: atom_id res chain seq x y z
N MET A 1 -3.21 -10.71 6.13
CA MET A 1 -1.94 -10.37 5.44
C MET A 1 -1.21 -11.64 5.07
N LYS A 2 -0.42 -11.62 3.99
CA LYS A 2 0.51 -12.72 3.69
C LYS A 2 1.82 -12.52 4.42
N THR A 3 2.53 -13.62 4.69
CA THR A 3 3.87 -13.58 5.28
C THR A 3 4.93 -13.57 4.18
N PHE A 4 5.97 -12.77 4.35
CA PHE A 4 7.10 -12.67 3.43
C PHE A 4 8.41 -12.86 4.18
N GLU A 5 9.24 -13.83 3.77
CA GLU A 5 10.54 -14.06 4.37
C GLU A 5 11.59 -13.19 3.67
N LEU A 6 12.33 -12.37 4.43
CA LEU A 6 13.39 -11.52 3.91
C LEU A 6 14.66 -11.68 4.74
N LYS A 7 15.80 -11.91 4.08
CA LYS A 7 17.11 -11.96 4.72
C LYS A 7 17.87 -10.69 4.42
N GLY A 8 18.40 -10.06 5.46
CA GLY A 8 19.21 -8.85 5.39
C GLY A 8 20.60 -9.08 5.97
N GLU A 9 21.58 -8.40 5.41
CA GLU A 9 22.93 -8.32 5.95
C GLU A 9 23.05 -7.03 6.76
N ALA A 10 23.36 -7.14 8.06
CA ALA A 10 23.62 -5.96 8.88
C ALA A 10 24.78 -5.15 8.28
N ARG A 11 24.64 -3.82 8.28
CA ARG A 11 25.69 -2.92 7.77
C ARG A 11 26.15 -1.97 8.86
N THR A 12 27.45 -1.85 9.01
CA THR A 12 28.10 -0.86 9.90
C THR A 12 28.51 0.39 9.13
N ASP A 13 28.76 0.26 7.83
CA ASP A 13 29.23 1.36 6.98
C ASP A 13 28.06 2.24 6.53
N LEU A 14 28.03 3.46 7.07
CA LEU A 14 27.00 4.46 6.81
C LEU A 14 27.53 5.60 5.92
N GLY A 15 26.61 6.40 5.37
CA GLY A 15 26.92 7.60 4.60
C GLY A 15 27.01 7.41 3.08
N LYS A 16 27.37 8.49 2.38
CA LYS A 16 27.27 8.61 0.92
C LYS A 16 28.17 7.64 0.15
N LYS A 17 29.41 7.45 0.59
CA LYS A 17 30.40 6.60 -0.09
C LYS A 17 30.00 5.13 -0.03
N ALA A 18 29.68 4.62 1.17
CA ALA A 18 29.23 3.24 1.38
C ALA A 18 27.93 2.95 0.63
N THR A 19 26.94 3.84 0.74
CA THR A 19 25.65 3.71 0.03
C THR A 19 25.83 3.63 -1.49
N LYS A 20 26.77 4.40 -2.06
CA LYS A 20 27.07 4.34 -3.49
C LYS A 20 27.74 3.02 -3.89
N ALA A 21 28.58 2.45 -3.03
CA ALA A 21 29.20 1.14 -3.26
C ALA A 21 28.16 0.02 -3.23
N PHE A 22 27.29 -0.03 -2.20
CA PHE A 22 26.22 -1.02 -2.12
C PHE A 22 25.30 -1.02 -3.34
N ARG A 23 24.89 0.18 -3.80
CA ARG A 23 24.05 0.30 -5.00
C ARG A 23 24.78 -0.15 -6.28
N LYS A 24 26.10 -0.03 -6.34
CA LYS A 24 26.90 -0.53 -7.48
C LYS A 24 26.98 -2.06 -7.48
N GLU A 25 26.84 -2.68 -6.31
CA GLU A 25 26.81 -4.13 -6.10
C GLU A 25 25.38 -4.71 -6.14
N ASP A 26 24.39 -3.95 -6.64
CA ASP A 26 22.96 -4.31 -6.66
C ASP A 26 22.35 -4.62 -5.27
N LYS A 27 22.97 -4.07 -4.22
CA LYS A 27 22.45 -4.07 -2.86
C LYS A 27 21.67 -2.79 -2.58
N ILE A 28 20.49 -2.96 -1.98
CA ILE A 28 19.60 -1.89 -1.57
C ILE A 28 19.82 -1.65 -0.07
N PRO A 29 20.21 -0.44 0.34
CA PRO A 29 20.23 -0.07 1.75
C PRO A 29 18.81 0.00 2.31
N ALA A 30 18.61 -0.56 3.49
CA ALA A 30 17.35 -0.57 4.19
C ALA A 30 17.55 -0.25 5.68
N VAL A 31 16.43 0.05 6.34
CA VAL A 31 16.36 0.32 7.77
C VAL A 31 15.14 -0.33 8.37
N ILE A 32 15.26 -0.87 9.57
CA ILE A 32 14.12 -1.24 10.42
C ILE A 32 14.14 -0.37 11.66
N TYR A 33 12.99 0.22 11.97
CA TYR A 33 12.81 1.08 13.13
C TYR A 33 11.44 0.86 13.77
N GLY A 34 11.24 1.48 14.94
CA GLY A 34 9.99 1.43 15.69
C GLY A 34 10.05 0.46 16.87
N GLY A 35 9.22 0.73 17.87
CA GLY A 35 9.20 -0.03 19.11
C GLY A 35 9.83 0.64 20.30
N ASP A 36 10.20 -0.19 21.28
CA ASP A 36 10.93 0.21 22.49
C ASP A 36 12.45 0.19 22.28
N GLN A 37 12.92 -0.27 21.11
CA GLN A 37 14.31 -0.10 20.67
C GLN A 37 14.52 1.33 20.17
N THR A 38 15.38 2.07 20.86
CA THR A 38 15.68 3.48 20.57
C THR A 38 16.45 3.68 19.28
N GLU A 39 17.12 2.63 18.78
CA GLU A 39 18.02 2.70 17.64
C GLU A 39 17.49 1.91 16.44
N ALA A 40 17.54 2.55 15.27
CA ALA A 40 17.17 1.93 14.02
C ALA A 40 18.31 1.02 13.53
N ILE A 41 17.98 -0.20 13.10
CA ILE A 41 18.97 -1.16 12.60
C ILE A 41 19.12 -0.97 11.10
N ALA A 42 20.33 -0.65 10.67
CA ALA A 42 20.68 -0.50 9.27
C ALA A 42 21.14 -1.85 8.68
N PHE A 43 20.60 -2.20 7.51
CA PHE A 43 20.97 -3.43 6.81
C PHE A 43 20.94 -3.22 5.29
N THR A 44 21.42 -4.21 4.54
CA THR A 44 21.28 -4.29 3.09
C THR A 44 20.51 -5.53 2.67
N VAL A 45 19.77 -5.42 1.58
CA VAL A 45 19.06 -6.52 0.92
C VAL A 45 19.38 -6.51 -0.57
N THR A 46 19.23 -7.66 -1.23
CA THR A 46 19.42 -7.72 -2.69
C THR A 46 18.13 -7.34 -3.42
N ASN A 47 18.28 -6.82 -4.64
CA ASN A 47 17.15 -6.42 -5.48
C ASN A 47 16.22 -7.62 -5.83
N SER A 48 16.80 -8.80 -6.03
CA SER A 48 16.05 -10.04 -6.29
C SER A 48 15.13 -10.43 -5.14
N ASP A 49 15.56 -10.24 -3.90
CA ASP A 49 14.82 -10.67 -2.72
C ASP A 49 13.57 -9.80 -2.47
N VAL A 50 13.64 -8.52 -2.83
CA VAL A 50 12.55 -7.56 -2.54
C VAL A 50 11.60 -7.32 -3.71
N ARG A 51 11.89 -7.88 -4.89
CA ARG A 51 11.08 -7.62 -6.10
C ARG A 51 9.61 -8.00 -5.90
N LYS A 52 9.33 -9.17 -5.31
CA LYS A 52 7.95 -9.62 -5.04
C LYS A 52 7.27 -8.78 -3.96
N LEU A 53 8.03 -8.32 -2.97
CA LEU A 53 7.54 -7.49 -1.88
C LEU A 53 7.09 -6.10 -2.37
N ILE A 54 7.78 -5.52 -3.36
CA ILE A 54 7.57 -4.14 -3.81
C ILE A 54 6.62 -4.05 -5.01
N TYR A 55 6.80 -4.91 -6.02
CA TYR A 55 6.07 -4.79 -7.29
C TYR A 55 4.74 -5.55 -7.32
N THR A 56 4.28 -6.03 -6.17
CA THR A 56 2.94 -6.59 -6.02
C THR A 56 2.06 -5.62 -5.24
N PRO A 57 0.74 -5.56 -5.52
CA PRO A 57 -0.17 -4.72 -4.78
C PRO A 57 -0.52 -5.29 -3.39
N GLU A 58 0.08 -6.43 -3.03
CA GLU A 58 -0.22 -7.16 -1.81
C GLU A 58 0.47 -6.52 -0.60
N ILE A 59 -0.17 -6.62 0.55
CA ILE A 59 0.43 -6.24 1.83
C ILE A 59 1.05 -7.46 2.50
N PHE A 60 2.26 -7.30 3.01
CA PHE A 60 3.01 -8.39 3.63
C PHE A 60 3.38 -8.06 5.07
N LEU A 61 3.25 -9.07 5.93
CA LEU A 61 4.00 -9.15 7.18
C LEU A 61 5.37 -9.76 6.84
N VAL A 62 6.42 -8.97 7.00
CA VAL A 62 7.79 -9.36 6.66
C VAL A 62 8.46 -9.96 7.88
N ASN A 63 8.82 -11.24 7.78
CA ASN A 63 9.72 -11.90 8.72
C ASN A 63 11.15 -11.59 8.26
N LEU A 64 11.74 -10.57 8.87
CA LEU A 64 13.06 -10.05 8.53
C LEU A 64 14.11 -10.72 9.41
N THR A 65 15.06 -11.43 8.79
CA THR A 65 16.23 -11.98 9.49
C THR A 65 17.44 -11.11 9.21
N ILE A 66 18.02 -10.50 10.25
CA ILE A 66 19.25 -9.70 10.16
C ILE A 66 20.32 -10.40 10.99
N GLY A 67 21.29 -11.03 10.31
CA GLY A 67 22.32 -11.82 11.00
C GLY A 67 21.70 -12.99 11.77
N LYS A 68 21.69 -12.92 13.11
CA LYS A 68 21.11 -13.95 14.00
C LYS A 68 19.73 -13.59 14.54
N ASP A 69 19.32 -12.34 14.41
CA ASP A 69 18.08 -11.84 15.00
C ASP A 69 16.95 -11.87 13.97
N SER A 70 15.73 -12.11 14.46
CA SER A 70 14.51 -12.14 13.63
C SER A 70 13.51 -11.12 14.12
N TYR A 71 12.96 -10.36 13.18
CA TYR A 71 12.04 -9.25 13.43
C TYR A 71 10.79 -9.42 12.57
N LYS A 72 9.61 -9.15 13.13
CA LYS A 72 8.38 -8.97 12.36
C LYS A 72 8.24 -7.51 11.97
N ALA A 73 8.07 -7.21 10.69
CA ALA A 73 8.00 -5.84 10.20
C ALA A 73 6.98 -5.68 9.07
N ILE A 74 6.60 -4.44 8.77
CA ILE A 74 5.90 -4.09 7.54
C ILE A 74 6.77 -3.15 6.72
N LEU A 75 6.62 -3.21 5.40
CA LEU A 75 7.22 -2.22 4.51
C LEU A 75 6.45 -0.90 4.66
N LYS A 76 7.14 0.14 5.14
CA LYS A 76 6.56 1.45 5.42
C LYS A 76 6.69 2.39 4.24
N ASP A 77 7.87 2.46 3.64
CA ASP A 77 8.16 3.34 2.51
C ASP A 77 9.18 2.71 1.56
N VAL A 78 9.07 3.09 0.28
CA VAL A 78 9.96 2.66 -0.79
C VAL A 78 10.40 3.90 -1.55
N GLN A 79 11.69 4.19 -1.49
CA GLN A 79 12.27 5.26 -2.29
C GLN A 79 12.74 4.68 -3.62
N VAL A 80 12.21 5.21 -4.72
CA VAL A 80 12.58 4.82 -6.07
C VAL A 80 13.23 5.98 -6.81
N HIS A 81 14.15 5.68 -7.70
CA HIS A 81 14.76 6.66 -8.57
C HIS A 81 13.75 7.12 -9.63
N PRO A 82 13.47 8.43 -9.79
CA PRO A 82 12.33 8.92 -10.57
C PRO A 82 12.44 8.70 -12.08
N VAL A 83 13.63 8.36 -12.58
CA VAL A 83 13.88 8.16 -14.02
C VAL A 83 14.18 6.71 -14.38
N THR A 84 14.79 5.96 -13.47
CA THR A 84 15.27 4.59 -13.76
C THR A 84 14.48 3.53 -13.00
N ASP A 85 13.53 3.94 -12.16
CA ASP A 85 12.75 3.10 -11.26
C ASP A 85 13.58 2.19 -10.34
N ALA A 86 14.88 2.48 -10.20
CA ALA A 86 15.77 1.74 -9.33
C ALA A 86 15.42 2.00 -7.86
N ILE A 87 15.33 0.95 -7.05
CA ILE A 87 15.04 1.07 -5.62
C ILE A 87 16.27 1.67 -4.92
N LEU A 88 16.08 2.80 -4.26
CA LEU A 88 17.14 3.56 -3.60
C LEU A 88 17.25 3.25 -2.11
N HIS A 89 16.10 3.03 -1.46
CA HIS A 89 16.02 2.78 -0.02
C HIS A 89 14.69 2.11 0.35
N LEU A 90 14.72 1.31 1.41
CA LEU A 90 13.53 0.65 1.98
C LEU A 90 13.43 0.92 3.48
N ASP A 91 12.24 1.32 3.90
CA ASP A 91 11.92 1.57 5.29
C ASP A 91 10.99 0.47 5.81
N PHE A 92 11.41 -0.18 6.88
CA PHE A 92 10.62 -1.19 7.58
C PHE A 92 10.22 -0.67 8.96
N LEU A 93 8.94 -0.84 9.30
CA LEU A 93 8.43 -0.56 10.63
C LEU A 93 8.27 -1.88 11.40
N HIS A 94 8.93 -1.98 12.54
CA HIS A 94 8.81 -3.14 13.42
C HIS A 94 7.41 -3.23 14.04
N VAL A 95 6.83 -4.43 14.00
CA VAL A 95 5.47 -4.70 14.46
C VAL A 95 5.51 -5.41 15.81
N PHE A 96 4.78 -4.87 16.78
CA PHE A 96 4.60 -5.46 18.10
C PHE A 96 3.17 -5.99 18.25
N GLU A 97 3.03 -7.03 19.05
CA GLU A 97 1.71 -7.51 19.45
C GLU A 97 0.98 -6.44 20.27
N GLY A 98 -0.27 -6.16 19.93
CA GLY A 98 -1.12 -5.18 20.63
C GLY A 98 -0.87 -3.70 20.31
N LYS A 99 0.16 -3.33 19.53
CA LYS A 99 0.35 -1.94 19.08
C LYS A 99 -0.29 -1.75 17.68
N PRO A 100 -1.22 -0.79 17.51
CA PRO A 100 -1.82 -0.54 16.19
C PRO A 100 -0.80 0.08 15.24
N ILE A 101 -0.87 -0.33 13.98
CA ILE A 101 -0.02 0.15 12.89
C ILE A 101 -0.85 0.92 11.87
N VAL A 102 -0.19 1.82 11.14
CA VAL A 102 -0.80 2.59 10.05
C VAL A 102 -0.22 2.14 8.72
N MET A 103 -1.08 1.64 7.84
CA MET A 103 -0.69 1.09 6.54
C MET A 103 -1.69 1.46 5.44
N ASP A 104 -1.22 1.52 4.19
CA ASP A 104 -2.04 1.74 3.02
C ASP A 104 -2.49 0.39 2.42
N VAL A 105 -3.79 0.09 2.50
CA VAL A 105 -4.38 -1.16 2.03
C VAL A 105 -5.00 -0.96 0.64
N PRO A 106 -4.73 -1.83 -0.34
CA PRO A 106 -5.29 -1.72 -1.68
C PRO A 106 -6.82 -1.85 -1.68
N VAL A 107 -7.48 -1.09 -2.55
CA VAL A 107 -8.93 -1.13 -2.77
C VAL A 107 -9.25 -1.97 -4.00
N ILE A 108 -10.23 -2.86 -3.87
CA ILE A 108 -10.86 -3.60 -4.96
C ILE A 108 -12.32 -3.23 -5.03
N LEU A 109 -12.82 -3.06 -6.25
CA LEU A 109 -14.23 -2.80 -6.52
C LEU A 109 -14.90 -4.11 -6.88
N ASP A 110 -15.99 -4.43 -6.19
CA ASP A 110 -16.80 -5.61 -6.45
C ASP A 110 -18.14 -5.24 -7.09
N GLY A 111 -18.64 -6.11 -7.97
CA GLY A 111 -19.92 -5.93 -8.64
C GLY A 111 -19.87 -5.06 -9.89
N LEU A 112 -21.03 -4.96 -10.55
CA LEU A 112 -21.21 -4.17 -11.77
C LEU A 112 -22.18 -3.02 -11.49
N ALA A 113 -21.64 -1.81 -11.40
CA ALA A 113 -22.40 -0.61 -11.10
C ALA A 113 -23.53 -0.35 -12.11
N GLU A 114 -24.72 -0.01 -11.60
CA GLU A 114 -25.87 0.43 -12.41
C GLU A 114 -25.52 1.57 -13.37
N GLY A 115 -24.73 2.54 -12.90
CA GLY A 115 -24.26 3.65 -13.72
C GLY A 115 -23.39 3.21 -14.90
N VAL A 116 -22.67 2.09 -14.79
CA VAL A 116 -21.91 1.50 -15.91
C VAL A 116 -22.85 0.85 -16.91
N LYS A 117 -23.90 0.14 -16.44
CA LYS A 117 -24.96 -0.41 -17.32
C LYS A 117 -25.68 0.70 -18.09
N ALA A 118 -25.82 1.89 -17.50
CA ALA A 118 -26.36 3.09 -18.14
C ALA A 118 -25.37 3.83 -19.09
N GLY A 119 -24.21 3.24 -19.39
CA GLY A 119 -23.22 3.81 -20.32
C GLY A 119 -22.18 4.75 -19.67
N GLY A 120 -22.11 4.78 -18.34
CA GLY A 120 -21.07 5.48 -17.58
C GLY A 120 -19.74 4.72 -17.53
N LYS A 121 -18.68 5.42 -17.11
CA LYS A 121 -17.34 4.83 -16.90
C LYS A 121 -17.02 4.82 -15.41
N LEU A 122 -16.78 3.63 -14.84
CA LEU A 122 -16.30 3.49 -13.47
C LEU A 122 -14.83 3.93 -13.38
N SER A 123 -14.51 4.77 -12.41
CA SER A 123 -13.16 5.22 -12.08
C SER A 123 -12.85 4.88 -10.63
N LEU A 124 -11.71 4.22 -10.40
CA LEU A 124 -11.11 4.05 -9.08
C LEU A 124 -10.11 5.18 -8.88
N ASP A 125 -10.49 6.17 -8.08
CA ASP A 125 -9.68 7.36 -7.85
C ASP A 125 -8.68 7.12 -6.71
N LEU A 126 -9.14 6.48 -5.62
CA LEU A 126 -8.30 6.12 -4.48
C LEU A 126 -7.94 4.63 -4.55
N ARG A 127 -6.72 4.32 -5.01
CA ARG A 127 -6.26 2.93 -5.16
C ARG A 127 -5.90 2.25 -3.83
N LYS A 128 -5.60 3.04 -2.80
CA LYS A 128 -5.23 2.55 -1.46
C LYS A 128 -5.90 3.42 -0.40
N ILE A 129 -6.40 2.81 0.67
CA ILE A 129 -6.93 3.50 1.85
C ILE A 129 -5.95 3.34 2.99
N LYS A 130 -5.63 4.45 3.66
CA LYS A 130 -4.80 4.48 4.87
C LYS A 130 -5.66 4.05 6.05
N VAL A 131 -5.31 2.92 6.64
CA VAL A 131 -6.02 2.34 7.78
C VAL A 131 -5.10 2.28 9.00
N LYS A 132 -5.72 2.37 10.17
CA LYS A 132 -5.07 2.12 11.46
C LYS A 132 -5.77 0.97 12.16
N ALA A 133 -5.02 -0.08 12.46
CA ALA A 133 -5.51 -1.26 13.15
C ALA A 133 -4.34 -2.11 13.66
N LEU A 134 -4.65 -3.14 14.45
CA LEU A 134 -3.68 -4.19 14.76
C LEU A 134 -3.32 -4.98 13.50
N TYR A 135 -2.09 -5.48 13.42
CA TYR A 135 -1.59 -6.15 12.22
C TYR A 135 -2.37 -7.42 11.84
N ASP A 136 -3.01 -8.08 12.82
CA ASP A 136 -3.85 -9.26 12.63
C ASP A 136 -5.23 -8.94 12.04
N LYS A 137 -5.72 -7.72 12.26
CA LYS A 137 -7.03 -7.24 11.77
C LYS A 137 -6.99 -6.60 10.39
N ILE A 138 -5.80 -6.28 9.87
CA ILE A 138 -5.70 -5.63 8.56
C ILE A 138 -5.89 -6.67 7.43
N PRO A 139 -6.94 -6.51 6.59
CA PRO A 139 -7.22 -7.41 5.48
C PRO A 139 -6.24 -7.16 4.34
N GLU A 140 -6.05 -8.16 3.48
CA GLU A 140 -5.16 -8.03 2.31
C GLU A 140 -5.62 -6.95 1.34
N LYS A 141 -6.94 -6.84 1.15
CA LYS A 141 -7.61 -5.89 0.27
C LYS A 141 -8.87 -5.40 0.95
N VAL A 142 -9.21 -4.15 0.67
CA VAL A 142 -10.50 -3.57 1.04
C VAL A 142 -11.45 -3.73 -0.14
N HIS A 143 -12.55 -4.41 0.10
CA HIS A 143 -13.60 -4.67 -0.89
C HIS A 143 -14.67 -3.58 -0.80
N VAL A 144 -14.95 -2.92 -1.91
CA VAL A 144 -15.96 -1.86 -2.02
C VAL A 144 -16.99 -2.29 -3.06
N ASP A 145 -18.21 -2.57 -2.61
CA ASP A 145 -19.33 -2.88 -3.50
C ASP A 145 -19.78 -1.63 -4.26
N VAL A 146 -19.79 -1.72 -5.59
CA VAL A 146 -20.22 -0.63 -6.48
C VAL A 146 -21.54 -0.92 -7.18
N THR A 147 -22.22 -2.02 -6.86
CA THR A 147 -23.41 -2.48 -7.59
C THR A 147 -24.50 -1.43 -7.67
N SER A 148 -24.81 -0.76 -6.56
CA SER A 148 -25.83 0.30 -6.45
C SER A 148 -25.36 1.68 -6.94
N LEU A 149 -24.13 1.79 -7.46
CA LEU A 149 -23.55 3.08 -7.81
C LEU A 149 -24.14 3.61 -9.13
N ALA A 150 -25.00 4.62 -9.01
CA ALA A 150 -25.67 5.26 -10.14
C ALA A 150 -24.76 6.19 -10.95
N LEU A 151 -25.24 6.58 -12.14
CA LEU A 151 -24.53 7.47 -13.05
C LEU A 151 -24.28 8.85 -12.42
N GLY A 152 -23.04 9.33 -12.44
CA GLY A 152 -22.66 10.62 -11.86
C GLY A 152 -22.50 10.63 -10.34
N LYS A 153 -22.65 9.48 -9.68
CA LYS A 153 -22.45 9.33 -8.23
C LYS A 153 -21.05 8.81 -7.90
N SER A 154 -20.67 8.97 -6.64
CA SER A 154 -19.37 8.58 -6.08
C SER A 154 -19.56 7.98 -4.70
N ILE A 155 -18.67 7.05 -4.32
CA ILE A 155 -18.54 6.53 -2.96
C ILE A 155 -17.40 7.27 -2.29
N GLN A 156 -17.67 7.87 -1.13
CA GLN A 156 -16.68 8.57 -0.32
C GLN A 156 -16.16 7.68 0.82
N VAL A 157 -14.97 7.99 1.35
CA VAL A 157 -14.38 7.26 2.48
C VAL A 157 -15.31 7.24 3.69
N GLY A 158 -16.04 8.32 3.95
CA GLY A 158 -16.97 8.42 5.08
C GLY A 158 -18.20 7.51 4.99
N GLU A 159 -18.50 6.99 3.79
CA GLU A 159 -19.59 6.02 3.56
C GLU A 159 -19.14 4.57 3.78
N LEU A 160 -17.83 4.34 3.92
CA LEU A 160 -17.26 3.01 4.13
C LEU A 160 -17.12 2.70 5.61
N HIS A 161 -17.49 1.49 5.99
CA HIS A 161 -17.29 0.96 7.33
C HIS A 161 -16.73 -0.46 7.25
N PHE A 162 -15.67 -0.71 8.00
CA PHE A 162 -15.05 -2.02 8.12
C PHE A 162 -14.78 -2.32 9.59
N GLU A 163 -15.12 -3.51 10.04
CA GLU A 163 -14.92 -3.92 11.42
C GLU A 163 -13.42 -3.98 11.77
N GLY A 164 -13.04 -3.36 12.90
CA GLY A 164 -11.66 -3.39 13.39
C GLY A 164 -10.67 -2.51 12.62
N LEU A 165 -11.14 -1.68 11.66
CA LEU A 165 -10.31 -0.76 10.89
C LEU A 165 -10.72 0.70 11.15
N GLU A 166 -9.77 1.54 11.54
CA GLU A 166 -9.94 2.99 11.61
C GLU A 166 -9.43 3.61 10.29
N LEU A 167 -10.32 4.22 9.50
CA LEU A 167 -9.95 4.89 8.25
C LEU A 167 -9.37 6.29 8.55
N LEU A 168 -8.14 6.55 8.12
CA LEU A 168 -7.45 7.83 8.39
C LEU A 168 -7.57 8.86 7.26
N ASN A 169 -8.04 8.46 6.09
CA ASN A 169 -8.27 9.40 4.99
C ASN A 169 -9.41 10.38 5.34
N ALA A 170 -9.40 11.55 4.70
CA ALA A 170 -10.47 12.52 4.84
C ALA A 170 -11.82 11.90 4.42
N LYS A 171 -12.87 12.12 5.21
CA LYS A 171 -14.19 11.50 5.00
C LYS A 171 -14.81 11.81 3.64
N ASN A 172 -14.51 12.99 3.08
CA ASN A 172 -14.98 13.45 1.78
C ASN A 172 -14.12 12.98 0.59
N ALA A 173 -13.01 12.26 0.84
CA ALA A 173 -12.18 11.73 -0.23
C ALA A 173 -12.98 10.70 -1.03
N VAL A 174 -12.96 10.83 -2.35
CA VAL A 174 -13.68 9.92 -3.26
C VAL A 174 -12.87 8.67 -3.48
N VAL A 175 -13.46 7.50 -3.21
CA VAL A 175 -12.84 6.20 -3.43
C VAL A 175 -13.04 5.78 -4.88
N CYS A 176 -14.29 5.75 -5.33
CA CYS A 176 -14.65 5.46 -6.71
C CYS A 176 -15.86 6.27 -7.16
N ARG A 177 -16.04 6.43 -8.46
CA ARG A 177 -17.18 7.15 -9.05
C ARG A 177 -17.52 6.64 -10.44
N VAL A 178 -18.77 6.81 -10.83
CA VAL A 178 -19.20 6.57 -12.22
C VAL A 178 -19.28 7.91 -12.94
N GLN A 179 -18.36 8.12 -13.88
CA GLN A 179 -18.30 9.32 -14.70
C GLN A 179 -19.27 9.23 -15.88
N LEU A 180 -19.91 10.34 -16.21
CA LEU A 180 -20.70 10.45 -17.42
C LEU A 180 -19.78 10.46 -18.65
N THR A 181 -20.05 9.55 -19.58
CA THR A 181 -19.40 9.55 -20.89
C THR A 181 -20.14 10.49 -21.85
N ARG A 182 -19.47 10.92 -22.93
CA ARG A 182 -20.10 11.74 -23.97
C ARG A 182 -21.32 11.06 -24.58
N ALA A 183 -21.26 9.73 -24.76
CA ALA A 183 -22.36 8.91 -25.26
C ALA A 183 -23.56 8.90 -24.29
N ALA A 184 -23.32 8.68 -22.99
CA ALA A 184 -24.38 8.69 -21.98
C ALA A 184 -25.08 10.06 -21.87
N ARG A 185 -24.31 11.16 -21.96
CA ARG A 185 -24.90 12.52 -22.00
C ARG A 185 -25.80 12.74 -23.21
N GLY A 186 -25.42 12.21 -24.38
CA GLY A 186 -26.22 12.32 -25.60
C GLY A 186 -27.53 11.52 -25.55
N LEU A 187 -27.55 10.38 -24.85
CA LEU A 187 -28.76 9.58 -24.63
C LEU A 187 -29.71 10.22 -23.61
N ALA A 188 -29.17 10.76 -22.52
CA ALA A 188 -29.98 11.48 -21.52
C ALA A 188 -30.66 12.73 -22.12
N ALA A 189 -29.99 13.43 -23.04
CA ALA A 189 -30.54 14.62 -23.70
C ALA A 189 -31.60 14.32 -24.79
N LYS A 190 -31.74 13.06 -25.23
CA LYS A 190 -32.78 12.64 -26.20
C LYS A 190 -34.06 12.13 -25.55
N ASN A 191 -33.98 11.74 -24.28
CA ASN A 191 -35.07 11.10 -23.53
C ASN A 191 -35.75 12.05 -22.51
N GLY A 192 -35.37 13.33 -22.47
CA GLY A 192 -36.02 14.39 -21.70
C GLY A 192 -36.50 15.49 -22.64
#